data_AF-A0A496NJC5-F1
#
_entry.id   AF-A0A496NJC5-F1
#
_cell.length_a   1.000
_cell.length_b   1.000
_cell.length_c   1.000
_cell.angle_alpha   90.00
_cell.angle_beta   90.00
_cell.angle_gamma   90.00
#
_symmetry.space_group_name_H-M   'P 1'
#
loop_
_entity.id
_entity.type
_entity.pdbx_description
1 polymer ?
#
loop_
_entity_poly.entity_id
_entity_poly.type
_entity_poly.pdbx_seq_one_letter_code
_entity_poly.pdbx_strand_id
1 'polypeptide(L)'
;MNGFVWLGALLLLLVVLFIIALSRPAKQTVNTPSKIYHKPSDDLQLFYQDLMPLLPEFKLTIKTGVQNRILIYQQQNHLATVILTNKKTSDHQTLLTTRKLGNVLILQVCANYQPSTLKNIVSAIHQYK
;
A
#
# COMPACT_ATOMS: atom_id res chain seq x y z
N MET A 1 -53.98 36.72 20.16
CA MET A 1 -53.13 35.53 20.36
C MET A 1 -52.68 34.85 19.05
N ASN A 2 -52.59 35.57 17.91
CA ASN A 2 -52.13 34.98 16.62
C ASN A 2 -50.71 35.39 16.19
N GLY A 3 -50.15 36.50 16.71
CA GLY A 3 -48.84 36.99 16.28
C GLY A 3 -47.66 36.15 16.76
N PHE A 4 -47.73 35.64 18.00
CA PHE A 4 -46.66 34.82 18.59
C PHE A 4 -46.53 33.43 17.95
N VAL A 5 -47.65 32.85 17.50
CA VAL A 5 -47.66 31.56 16.79
C VAL A 5 -47.01 31.72 15.41
N TRP A 6 -47.28 32.83 14.73
CA TRP A 6 -46.69 33.14 13.43
C TRP A 6 -45.18 33.37 13.52
N LEU A 7 -44.73 34.06 14.59
CA LEU A 7 -43.31 34.27 14.87
C LEU A 7 -42.58 32.94 15.15
N GLY A 8 -43.20 32.04 15.91
CA GLY A 8 -42.65 30.72 16.19
C GLY A 8 -42.53 29.84 14.95
N ALA A 9 -43.55 29.85 14.08
CA ALA A 9 -43.54 29.12 12.81
C ALA A 9 -42.46 29.64 11.85
N LEU A 10 -42.28 30.97 11.78
CA LEU A 10 -41.24 31.58 10.95
C LEU A 10 -39.84 31.18 11.44
N LEU A 11 -39.63 31.16 12.75
CA LEU A 11 -38.34 30.84 13.35
C LEU A 11 -37.98 29.35 13.14
N LEU A 12 -38.96 28.45 13.28
CA LEU A 12 -38.80 27.03 12.94
C LEU A 12 -38.43 26.82 11.47
N LEU A 13 -39.08 27.56 10.56
CA LEU A 13 -38.81 27.46 9.13
C LEU A 13 -37.39 27.91 8.78
N LEU A 14 -36.90 28.98 9.42
CA LEU A 14 -35.52 29.45 9.25
C LEU A 14 -34.49 28.43 9.76
N VAL A 15 -34.76 27.78 10.89
CA VAL A 15 -33.86 26.75 11.45
C VAL A 15 -33.77 25.55 10.51
N VAL A 16 -34.90 25.10 9.95
CA VAL A 16 -34.91 23.97 8.99
C VAL A 16 -34.13 24.32 7.72
N LEU A 17 -34.35 25.52 7.16
CA LEU A 17 -33.60 25.98 5.99
C LEU A 17 -32.09 26.07 6.26
N PHE A 18 -31.70 26.49 7.46
CA PHE A 18 -30.31 26.56 7.88
C PHE A 18 -29.66 25.16 7.97
N ILE A 19 -30.36 24.17 8.53
CA ILE A 19 -29.88 22.78 8.59
C ILE A 19 -29.73 22.20 7.17
N ILE A 20 -30.68 22.46 6.27
CA ILE A 20 -30.60 21.98 4.87
C ILE A 20 -29.43 22.64 4.13
N ALA A 21 -29.19 23.93 4.36
CA ALA A 21 -28.06 24.65 3.78
C ALA A 21 -26.71 24.13 4.28
N LEU A 22 -26.61 23.79 5.56
CA LEU A 22 -25.43 23.12 6.15
C LEU A 22 -25.26 21.68 5.67
N SER A 23 -26.37 20.98 5.41
CA SER A 23 -26.39 19.59 4.94
C SER A 23 -26.09 19.44 3.45
N ARG A 24 -25.64 20.51 2.77
CA ARG A 24 -25.13 20.38 1.40
C ARG A 24 -24.06 19.29 1.40
N PRO A 25 -24.24 18.22 0.60
CA PRO A 25 -23.23 17.18 0.55
C PRO A 25 -21.94 17.85 0.09
N ALA A 26 -20.92 17.79 0.95
CA ALA A 26 -19.57 18.15 0.54
C ALA A 26 -19.32 17.41 -0.76
N LYS A 27 -19.07 18.15 -1.85
CA LYS A 27 -18.68 17.56 -3.13
C LYS A 27 -17.50 16.64 -2.81
N GLN A 28 -17.77 15.34 -2.73
CA GLN A 28 -16.74 14.35 -2.63
C GLN A 28 -16.01 14.44 -3.96
N THR A 29 -14.92 15.20 -3.97
CA THR A 29 -13.90 15.04 -4.99
C THR A 29 -13.39 13.63 -4.77
N VAL A 30 -14.04 12.67 -5.43
CA VAL A 30 -13.51 11.31 -5.56
C VAL A 30 -12.26 11.51 -6.40
N ASN A 31 -11.15 11.76 -5.72
CA ASN A 31 -9.83 11.54 -6.27
C ASN A 31 -9.77 10.03 -6.51
N THR A 32 -10.34 9.57 -7.61
CA THR A 32 -10.12 8.21 -8.10
C THR A 32 -8.62 8.15 -8.28
N PRO A 33 -7.86 7.39 -7.46
CA PRO A 33 -6.44 7.26 -7.68
C PRO A 33 -6.32 6.66 -9.07
N SER A 34 -5.81 7.44 -10.03
CA SER A 34 -5.55 6.92 -11.36
C SER A 34 -4.67 5.69 -11.14
N LYS A 35 -5.09 4.54 -11.66
CA LYS A 35 -4.22 3.37 -11.70
C LYS A 35 -3.11 3.71 -12.68
N ILE A 36 -2.06 4.35 -12.17
CA ILE A 36 -0.86 4.57 -12.96
C ILE A 36 -0.18 3.21 -13.05
N TYR A 37 -0.46 2.51 -14.15
CA TYR A 37 0.24 1.29 -14.50
C TYR A 37 1.64 1.66 -14.97
N HIS A 38 2.57 1.77 -14.01
CA HIS A 38 3.97 1.91 -14.33
C HIS A 38 4.52 0.55 -14.76
N LYS A 39 5.21 0.53 -15.91
CA LYS A 39 6.02 -0.62 -16.32
C LYS A 39 7.03 -0.93 -15.19
N PRO A 40 7.21 -2.20 -14.79
CA PRO A 40 8.23 -2.56 -13.81
C PRO A 40 9.62 -2.15 -14.31
N SER A 41 10.46 -1.66 -13.40
CA SER A 41 11.86 -1.36 -13.73
C SER A 41 12.61 -2.63 -14.07
N ASP A 42 13.62 -2.52 -14.93
CA ASP A 42 14.42 -3.67 -15.36
C ASP A 42 15.08 -4.36 -14.14
N ASP A 43 15.58 -3.59 -13.17
CA ASP A 43 16.11 -4.12 -11.89
C ASP A 43 15.08 -4.95 -11.11
N LEU A 44 13.79 -4.58 -11.15
CA LEU A 44 12.74 -5.31 -10.44
C LEU A 44 12.40 -6.60 -11.17
N GLN A 45 12.45 -6.59 -12.51
CA GLN A 45 12.24 -7.79 -13.31
C GLN A 45 13.39 -8.78 -13.12
N LEU A 46 14.64 -8.32 -13.12
CA LEU A 46 15.81 -9.14 -12.84
C LEU A 46 15.75 -9.73 -11.42
N PHE A 47 15.49 -8.89 -10.41
CA PHE A 47 15.33 -9.36 -9.04
C PHE A 47 14.20 -10.38 -8.89
N TYR A 48 13.09 -10.19 -9.60
CA TYR A 48 12.01 -11.18 -9.62
C TYR A 48 12.45 -12.50 -10.26
N GLN A 49 13.17 -12.45 -11.38
CA GLN A 49 13.67 -13.64 -12.07
C GLN A 49 14.67 -14.43 -11.21
N ASP A 50 15.49 -13.74 -10.42
CA ASP A 50 16.42 -14.38 -9.50
C ASP A 50 15.72 -14.98 -8.26
N LEU A 51 14.69 -14.30 -7.75
CA LEU A 51 13.99 -14.73 -6.54
C LEU A 51 12.97 -15.86 -6.79
N MET A 52 12.28 -15.83 -7.93
CA MET A 52 11.25 -16.81 -8.30
C MET A 52 11.70 -18.28 -8.20
N PRO A 53 12.85 -18.71 -8.75
CA PRO A 53 13.28 -20.11 -8.66
C PRO A 53 13.65 -20.54 -7.24
N LEU A 54 13.96 -19.60 -6.34
CA LEU A 54 14.32 -19.89 -4.96
C LEU A 54 13.11 -20.09 -4.04
N LEU A 55 11.91 -19.75 -4.50
CA LEU A 55 10.66 -19.82 -3.74
C LEU A 55 9.56 -20.56 -4.54
N PRO A 56 9.81 -21.80 -5.01
CA PRO A 56 8.91 -22.49 -5.94
C PRO A 56 7.52 -22.81 -5.35
N GLU A 57 7.43 -22.95 -4.03
CA GLU A 57 6.18 -23.20 -3.31
C GLU A 57 5.32 -21.93 -3.07
N PHE A 58 5.86 -20.75 -3.36
CA PHE A 58 5.18 -19.48 -3.16
C PHE A 58 4.77 -18.86 -4.50
N LYS A 59 3.61 -18.19 -4.50
CA LYS A 59 3.18 -17.39 -5.63
C LYS A 59 3.74 -15.99 -5.49
N LEU A 60 4.64 -15.60 -6.39
CA LEU A 60 5.19 -14.25 -6.44
C LEU A 60 4.39 -13.39 -7.42
N THR A 61 4.22 -12.10 -7.11
CA THR A 61 3.52 -11.15 -7.99
C THR A 61 4.18 -9.79 -7.92
N ILE A 62 4.59 -9.27 -9.07
CA ILE A 62 5.15 -7.93 -9.18
C ILE A 62 4.01 -6.91 -9.05
N LYS A 63 4.19 -5.91 -8.19
CA LYS A 63 3.28 -4.76 -8.06
C LYS A 63 4.07 -3.46 -8.15
N THR A 64 3.76 -2.68 -9.16
CA THR A 64 4.37 -1.37 -9.44
C THR A 64 3.39 -0.25 -9.07
N GLY A 65 3.89 0.98 -8.97
CA GLY A 65 3.13 2.15 -8.52
C GLY A 65 4.08 3.14 -7.87
N VAL A 66 3.79 3.54 -6.63
CA VAL A 66 4.68 4.40 -5.82
C VAL A 66 6.00 3.70 -5.45
N GLN A 67 5.99 2.37 -5.33
CA GLN A 67 7.15 1.57 -4.97
C GLN A 67 7.22 0.31 -5.83
N ASN A 68 8.45 -0.10 -6.17
CA ASN A 68 8.75 -1.36 -6.82
C ASN A 68 8.73 -2.47 -5.77
N ARG A 69 7.79 -3.40 -5.87
CA ARG A 69 7.65 -4.47 -4.89
C ARG A 69 7.22 -5.80 -5.50
N ILE A 70 7.64 -6.87 -4.85
CA ILE A 70 7.22 -8.24 -5.09
C ILE A 70 6.38 -8.68 -3.90
N LEU A 71 5.16 -9.12 -4.17
CA LEU A 71 4.27 -9.71 -3.19
C LEU A 71 4.45 -11.22 -3.23
N ILE A 72 4.53 -11.84 -2.06
CA ILE A 72 4.78 -13.26 -1.87
C ILE A 72 3.59 -13.84 -1.14
N TYR A 73 2.94 -14.80 -1.79
CA TYR A 73 1.76 -15.46 -1.30
C TYR A 73 2.05 -16.94 -1.08
N GLN A 74 1.52 -17.48 0.00
CA GLN A 74 1.39 -18.91 0.17
C GLN A 74 -0.09 -19.26 -0.01
N GLN A 75 -0.39 -20.06 -1.04
CA GLN A 75 -1.76 -20.34 -1.47
C GLN A 75 -2.52 -19.02 -1.78
N GLN A 76 -3.43 -18.59 -0.89
CA GLN A 76 -4.19 -17.35 -1.01
C GLN A 76 -3.79 -16.29 0.04
N ASN A 77 -2.91 -16.64 0.98
CA ASN A 77 -2.52 -15.76 2.08
C ASN A 77 -1.30 -14.93 1.71
N HIS A 78 -1.40 -13.61 1.87
CA HIS A 78 -0.28 -12.71 1.68
C HIS A 78 0.68 -12.82 2.87
N LEU A 79 1.90 -13.29 2.59
CA LEU A 79 2.87 -13.65 3.62
C LEU A 79 4.00 -12.62 3.72
N ALA A 80 4.54 -12.18 2.58
CA ALA A 80 5.59 -11.18 2.57
C ALA A 80 5.47 -10.19 1.41
N THR A 81 5.98 -8.97 1.63
CA THR A 81 6.22 -7.97 0.59
C THR A 81 7.70 -7.61 0.59
N VAL A 82 8.36 -7.81 -0.54
CA VAL A 82 9.74 -7.37 -0.77
C VAL A 82 9.70 -6.07 -1.57
N ILE A 83 10.25 -5.00 -1.02
CA ILE A 83 10.30 -3.66 -1.61
C ILE A 83 11.71 -3.43 -2.12
N LEU A 84 11.86 -3.26 -3.44
CA LEU A 84 13.12 -2.91 -4.06
C LEU A 84 13.26 -1.38 -4.08
N THR A 85 14.33 -0.86 -3.50
CA THR A 85 14.63 0.57 -3.48
C THR A 85 15.87 0.89 -4.30
N ASN A 86 15.80 1.97 -5.08
CA ASN A 86 16.95 2.51 -5.81
C ASN A 86 17.85 3.38 -4.89
N LYS A 87 17.65 3.32 -3.58
CA LYS A 87 18.56 3.96 -2.63
C LYS A 87 19.86 3.15 -2.63
N LYS A 88 20.87 3.64 -3.34
CA LYS A 88 22.24 3.09 -3.29
C LYS A 88 22.80 3.37 -1.89
N THR A 89 23.05 2.32 -1.13
CA THR A 89 23.83 2.41 0.11
C THR A 89 25.30 2.23 -0.24
N SER A 90 26.17 3.02 0.39
CA SER A 90 27.63 2.82 0.33
C SER A 90 28.05 1.54 1.06
N ASP A 91 27.23 1.14 2.02
CA ASP A 91 27.47 -0.02 2.86
C ASP A 91 27.00 -1.29 2.14
N HIS A 92 27.77 -2.37 2.27
CA HIS A 92 27.43 -3.71 1.75
C HIS A 92 26.11 -4.30 2.30
N GLN A 93 25.40 -3.55 3.15
CA GLN A 93 24.05 -3.85 3.60
C GLN A 93 23.04 -3.58 2.49
N THR A 94 22.62 -4.68 1.88
CA THR A 94 21.68 -4.73 0.76
C THR A 94 20.26 -5.08 1.20
N LEU A 95 20.10 -5.71 2.37
CA LEU A 95 18.83 -5.79 3.09
C LEU A 95 18.78 -4.64 4.10
N LEU A 96 17.92 -3.66 3.85
CA LEU A 96 17.84 -2.43 4.62
C LEU A 96 17.00 -2.58 5.88
N THR A 97 15.85 -3.24 5.74
CA THR A 97 14.88 -3.33 6.82
C THR A 97 14.07 -4.61 6.71
N THR A 98 13.89 -5.27 7.84
CA THR A 98 12.90 -6.34 8.03
C THR A 98 11.92 -5.89 9.10
N ARG A 99 10.63 -5.81 8.77
CA ARG A 99 9.60 -5.46 9.76
C ARG A 99 8.33 -6.27 9.54
N LYS A 100 7.61 -6.53 10.63
CA LYS A 100 6.29 -7.17 10.58
C LYS A 100 5.20 -6.08 10.53
N LEU A 101 4.26 -6.20 9.60
CA LEU A 101 3.08 -5.34 9.51
C LEU A 101 1.83 -6.21 9.56
N GLY A 102 1.24 -6.34 10.74
CA GLY A 102 0.17 -7.31 10.98
C GLY A 102 0.67 -8.73 10.71
N ASN A 103 0.03 -9.42 9.77
CA ASN A 103 0.41 -10.78 9.37
C ASN A 103 1.35 -10.83 8.16
N VAL A 104 1.87 -9.69 7.69
CA VAL A 104 2.75 -9.64 6.52
C VAL A 104 4.17 -9.23 6.93
N LEU A 105 5.16 -9.98 6.46
CA LEU A 105 6.58 -9.62 6.56
C LEU A 105 6.95 -8.60 5.48
N ILE A 106 7.51 -7.45 5.85
CA ILE A 106 7.98 -6.43 4.93
C ILE A 106 9.50 -6.44 4.92
N LEU A 107 10.09 -6.70 3.76
CA LEU A 107 11.52 -6.72 3.51
C LEU A 107 11.87 -5.59 2.56
N GLN A 108 12.80 -4.70 2.92
CA GLN A 108 13.26 -3.63 2.06
C GLN A 108 14.70 -3.92 1.60
N VAL A 109 14.92 -3.90 0.29
CA VAL A 109 16.13 -4.39 -0.36
C VAL A 109 16.64 -3.33 -1.34
N CYS A 110 17.95 -3.11 -1.39
CA CYS A 110 18.56 -2.23 -2.38
C CYS A 110 18.62 -2.86 -3.77
N ALA A 111 18.51 -2.05 -4.81
CA ALA A 111 18.63 -2.49 -6.21
C ALA A 111 20.01 -3.10 -6.53
N ASN A 112 21.07 -2.69 -5.86
CA ASN A 112 22.42 -3.27 -5.98
C ASN A 112 22.63 -4.47 -5.04
N TYR A 113 21.63 -5.35 -4.91
CA TYR A 113 21.68 -6.49 -4.00
C TYR A 113 22.80 -7.48 -4.35
N GLN A 114 23.32 -8.17 -3.34
CA GLN A 114 24.26 -9.27 -3.52
C GLN A 114 23.50 -10.60 -3.57
N PRO A 115 24.08 -11.67 -4.16
CA PRO A 115 23.45 -13.00 -4.14
C PRO A 115 23.18 -13.54 -2.73
N SER A 116 23.99 -13.15 -1.74
CA SER A 116 23.78 -13.48 -0.33
C SER A 116 22.46 -12.92 0.23
N THR A 117 22.02 -11.76 -0.28
CA THR A 117 20.77 -11.10 0.11
C THR A 117 19.56 -11.94 -0.26
N LEU A 118 19.57 -12.60 -1.43
CA LEU A 118 18.49 -13.49 -1.84
C LEU A 118 18.34 -14.66 -0.87
N LYS A 119 19.45 -15.27 -0.42
CA LYS A 119 19.43 -16.35 0.58
C LYS A 119 18.83 -15.88 1.90
N ASN A 120 19.20 -14.68 2.35
CA ASN A 120 18.66 -14.10 3.59
C ASN A 120 17.15 -13.83 3.48
N ILE A 121 16.68 -13.35 2.32
CA ILE A 121 15.25 -13.12 2.05
C ILE A 121 14.49 -14.44 2.10
N VAL A 122 14.98 -15.47 1.40
CA VAL A 122 14.39 -16.82 1.38
C VAL A 122 14.31 -17.38 2.79
N SER A 123 15.41 -17.32 3.54
CA SER A 123 15.47 -17.78 4.94
C SER A 123 14.45 -17.05 5.82
N ALA A 124 14.36 -15.72 5.72
CA ALA A 124 13.40 -14.92 6.49
C ALA A 124 11.94 -15.27 6.16
N ILE A 125 11.63 -15.53 4.89
CA ILE A 125 10.30 -15.93 4.44
C ILE A 125 9.92 -17.31 4.99
N HIS A 126 10.82 -18.29 4.93
CA HIS A 126 10.56 -19.63 5.48
C HIS A 126 10.42 -19.64 6.99
N GLN A 127 11.19 -18.80 7.72
CA GLN A 127 11.05 -18.66 9.17
C GLN A 127 9.72 -18.00 9.58
N TYR A 128 9.10 -17.25 8.68
CA TYR A 128 7.89 -16.49 8.96
C TYR A 128 6.59 -17.25 8.61
N LYS A 129 6.68 -18.31 7.80
CA LYS A 129 5.59 -19.24 7.50
C LYS A 129 5.05 -19.90 8.77
#